data_AF-A0A258CQ56-F1
#
_entry.id   AF-A0A258CQ56-F1
#
_cell.length_a   1.000
_cell.length_b   1.000
_cell.length_c   1.000
_cell.angle_alpha   90.00
_cell.angle_beta   90.00
_cell.angle_gamma   90.00
#
_symmetry.space_group_name_H-M   'P 1'
#
loop_
_entity.id
_entity.type
_entity.pdbx_description
1 polymer ?
#
loop_
_entity_poly.entity_id
_entity_poly.type
_entity_poly.pdbx_seq_one_letter_code
_entity_poly.pdbx_strand_id
1 'polypeptide(L)' 'MLAIAASLGAWGEFRIHVRGALNNGLSRDDIKEVLMQTAIYAGVPVANHAFKEAASVFAEVDAEAAKG' A
#
# COMPACT_ATOMS: atom_id res chain seq x y z
N MET A 1 -8.49 0.38 5.72
CA MET A 1 -8.79 0.97 4.40
C MET A 1 -8.00 0.33 3.26
N LEU A 2 -6.70 0.02 3.42
CA LEU A 2 -5.82 -0.54 2.37
C LEU A 2 -6.42 -1.71 1.58
N ALA A 3 -6.87 -2.77 2.28
CA ALA A 3 -7.45 -3.94 1.62
C ALA A 3 -8.69 -3.59 0.79
N ILE A 4 -9.58 -2.73 1.29
CA ILE A 4 -10.82 -2.35 0.59
C ILE A 4 -10.50 -1.50 -0.64
N ALA A 5 -9.62 -0.51 -0.52
CA ALA A 5 -9.23 0.34 -1.65
C ALA A 5 -8.55 -0.49 -2.76
N ALA A 6 -7.69 -1.45 -2.39
CA ALA A 6 -7.08 -2.38 -3.34
C ALA A 6 -8.13 -3.28 -4.00
N SER A 7 -9.03 -3.90 -3.22
CA SER A 7 -10.09 -4.78 -3.73
C SER A 7 -11.05 -4.09 -4.70
N LEU A 8 -11.27 -2.78 -4.52
CA LEU A 8 -12.11 -1.96 -5.41
C LEU A 8 -11.35 -1.41 -6.64
N GLY A 9 -10.03 -1.61 -6.73
CA GLY A 9 -9.20 -0.99 -7.76
C GLY A 9 -9.12 0.55 -7.64
N ALA A 10 -9.41 1.09 -6.46
CA ALA A 10 -9.41 2.53 -6.19
C ALA A 10 -7.97 3.02 -5.93
N TRP A 11 -7.10 2.94 -6.94
CA TRP A 11 -5.65 3.10 -6.77
C TRP A 11 -5.21 4.48 -6.26
N GLY A 12 -5.92 5.55 -6.63
CA GLY A 12 -5.67 6.89 -6.09
C GLY A 12 -5.83 6.93 -4.56
N GLU A 13 -6.97 6.45 -4.06
CA GLU A 13 -7.25 6.32 -2.63
C GLU A 13 -6.30 5.33 -1.96
N PHE A 14 -6.02 4.20 -2.60
CA PHE A 14 -5.09 3.19 -2.08
C PHE A 14 -3.74 3.83 -1.73
N ARG A 15 -3.16 4.62 -2.63
CA ARG A 15 -1.87 5.25 -2.38
C ARG A 15 -1.92 6.30 -1.26
N ILE A 16 -2.98 7.10 -1.18
CA ILE A 16 -3.21 8.04 -0.07
C ILE A 16 -3.21 7.27 1.26
N HIS A 17 -3.90 6.13 1.30
CA HIS A 17 -3.98 5.29 2.49
C HIS A 17 -2.69 4.54 2.81
N VAL A 18 -1.85 4.18 1.83
CA VAL A 18 -0.49 3.63 2.09
C VAL A 18 0.34 4.67 2.82
N ARG A 19 0.32 5.92 2.35
CA ARG A 19 1.06 7.01 2.98
C ARG A 19 0.53 7.32 4.37
N GLY A 20 -0.80 7.40 4.51
CA GLY A 20 -1.46 7.57 5.80
C GLY A 20 -1.15 6.44 6.79
N ALA A 21 -1.05 5.18 6.32
CA ALA A 21 -0.68 4.04 7.16
C ALA A 21 0.72 4.22 7.76
N LEU A 22 1.71 4.59 6.95
CA LEU A 22 3.07 4.87 7.44
C LEU A 22 3.07 6.02 8.47
N ASN A 23 2.36 7.11 8.18
CA ASN A 23 2.26 8.26 9.09
C ASN A 23 1.57 7.90 10.41
N ASN A 24 0.68 6.91 10.39
CA ASN A 24 -0.01 6.38 11.57
C ASN A 24 0.79 5.29 12.30
N GLY A 25 2.05 5.06 11.92
CA GLY A 25 2.97 4.17 12.62
C GLY A 25 2.93 2.71 12.16
N LEU A 26 2.21 2.37 11.10
CA LEU A 26 2.33 1.03 10.50
C LEU A 26 3.69 0.90 9.82
N SER A 27 4.34 -0.24 10.04
CA SER A 27 5.54 -0.62 9.31
C SER A 27 5.21 -1.04 7.87
N ARG A 28 6.24 -1.10 7.03
CA ARG A 28 6.08 -1.66 5.68
C ARG A 28 5.67 -3.13 5.72
N ASP A 29 6.08 -3.85 6.76
CA ASP A 29 5.74 -5.27 6.91
C ASP A 29 4.26 -5.45 7.30
N ASP A 30 3.72 -4.60 8.19
CA ASP A 30 2.27 -4.57 8.48
C ASP A 30 1.46 -4.33 7.19
N ILE A 31 1.91 -3.41 6.34
CA ILE A 31 1.26 -3.13 5.06
C ILE A 31 1.34 -4.35 4.14
N LYS A 32 2.51 -5.01 4.03
CA LYS A 32 2.66 -6.22 3.20
C LYS A 32 1.73 -7.35 3.68
N GLU A 33 1.60 -7.56 4.99
CA GLU A 33 0.69 -8.58 5.54
C GLU A 33 -0.77 -8.34 5.11
N VAL A 34 -1.21 -7.08 5.12
CA VAL A 34 -2.55 -6.72 4.61
C VAL A 34 -2.67 -7.03 3.11
N LEU A 35 -1.65 -6.76 2.32
CA LEU A 35 -1.67 -7.07 0.87
C LEU A 35 -1.61 -8.58 0.58
N MET A 36 -0.91 -9.36 1.42
CA MET A 36 -0.93 -10.82 1.35
C MET A 36 -2.34 -11.36 1.62
N GLN A 37 -3.03 -10.81 2.63
CA GLN A 37 -4.44 -11.13 2.90
C GLN A 37 -5.34 -10.76 1.70
N THR A 38 -5.09 -9.62 1.06
CA THR A 38 -5.80 -9.23 -0.18
C THR A 38 -5.63 -10.26 -1.30
N ALA A 39 -4.49 -10.94 -1.41
CA ALA A 39 -4.30 -11.99 -2.41
C ALA A 39 -5.28 -13.16 -2.25
N ILE A 40 -5.63 -13.50 -1.00
CA ILE A 40 -6.56 -14.58 -0.66
C ILE A 40 -8.01 -14.17 -0.95
N TYR A 41 -8.39 -12.95 -0.61
CA TYR A 41 -9.80 -12.52 -0.65
C TYR A 41 -10.21 -11.77 -1.94
N ALA A 42 -9.26 -11.12 -2.61
CA ALA A 42 -9.50 -10.36 -3.85
C ALA A 42 -8.68 -10.87 -5.05
N GLY A 43 -7.85 -11.88 -4.84
CA GLY A 43 -7.06 -12.54 -5.87
C GLY A 43 -5.63 -11.99 -6.01
N VAL A 44 -4.73 -12.89 -6.42
CA VAL A 44 -3.31 -12.60 -6.66
C VAL A 44 -3.06 -11.41 -7.60
N PRO A 45 -3.82 -11.20 -8.70
CA PRO A 45 -3.61 -10.04 -9.56
C PRO A 45 -3.81 -8.70 -8.85
N VAL A 46 -4.83 -8.58 -8.00
CA VAL A 46 -5.11 -7.35 -7.23
C VAL A 46 -4.00 -7.09 -6.23
N ALA A 47 -3.60 -8.11 -5.47
CA ALA A 47 -2.50 -7.98 -4.52
C ALA A 47 -1.18 -7.60 -5.19
N ASN A 48 -0.86 -8.22 -6.34
CA ASN A 48 0.35 -7.90 -7.10
C ASN A 48 0.38 -6.43 -7.56
N HIS A 49 -0.76 -5.88 -8.00
CA HIS A 49 -0.84 -4.47 -8.33
C HIS A 49 -0.68 -3.62 -7.06
N ALA A 50 -1.38 -3.95 -5.98
CA ALA A 50 -1.26 -3.25 -4.71
C ALA A 50 0.19 -3.21 -4.17
N PHE A 51 0.96 -4.31 -4.31
CA PHE A 51 2.37 -4.35 -3.94
C PHE A 51 3.22 -3.37 -4.76
N LYS A 52 2.98 -3.27 -6.07
CA LYS A 52 3.69 -2.33 -6.95
C LYS A 52 3.39 -0.88 -6.57
N GLU A 53 2.12 -0.55 -6.34
CA GLU A 53 1.69 0.78 -5.92
C GLU A 53 2.28 1.15 -4.55
N ALA A 54 2.23 0.23 -3.58
CA ALA A 54 2.79 0.46 -2.25
C ALA A 54 4.32 0.68 -2.33
N ALA A 55 5.03 -0.10 -3.15
CA ALA A 55 6.46 0.08 -3.37
C ALA A 55 6.79 1.46 -3.98
N SER A 56 5.98 1.95 -4.92
CA SER A 56 6.14 3.31 -5.47
C SER A 56 5.98 4.37 -4.38
N VAL A 57 4.92 4.25 -3.56
CA VAL A 57 4.69 5.19 -2.45
C VAL A 57 5.85 5.16 -1.45
N PHE A 58 6.38 3.98 -1.13
CA PHE A 58 7.54 3.85 -0.25
C PHE A 58 8.77 4.58 -0.79
N ALA A 59 9.06 4.41 -2.08
CA ALA A 59 10.17 5.09 -2.73
C ALA A 59 10.00 6.63 -2.75
N GLU A 60 8.78 7.12 -2.96
CA GLU A 60 8.48 8.55 -2.90
C GLU A 60 8.69 9.11 -1.48
N VAL A 61 8.17 8.41 -0.46
CA VAL A 61 8.37 8.79 0.95
C VAL A 61 9.86 8.85 1.30
N ASP A 62 10.64 7.84 0.90
CA ASP A 62 12.09 7.79 1.14
C ASP A 62 12.83 8.93 0.43
N ALA A 63 12.47 9.22 -0.82
CA ALA A 63 13.06 10.30 -1.60
C ALA A 63 12.73 11.69 -1.05
N GLU A 64 11.56 11.87 -0.44
CA GLU A 64 11.19 13.11 0.25
C GLU A 64 11.92 13.27 1.59
N ALA A 65 12.06 12.18 2.36
CA ALA A 65 12.81 12.19 3.61
C ALA A 65 14.29 12.52 3.39
N ALA A 66 14.89 12.09 2.28
CA ALA A 66 16.28 12.40 1.92
C ALA A 66 16.52 13.85 1.47
N LYS A 67 15.46 14.64 1.23
CA LYS A 67 15.54 16.05 0.81
C LYS A 67 15.42 17.04 1.96
N GLY A 68 15.01 16.59 3.15
CA GLY A 68 14.94 17.38 4.38
C GLY A 68 16.21 17.25 5.20
#